data_AF-A0A2A4I1F8-F1
#
_entry.id   AF-A0A2A4I1F8-F1
#
_cell.length_a   1.000
_cell.length_b   1.000
_cell.length_c   1.000
_cell.angle_alpha   90.00
_cell.angle_beta   90.00
_cell.angle_gamma   90.00
#
_symmetry.space_group_name_H-M   'P 1'
#
loop_
_entity.id
_entity.type
_entity.pdbx_description
1 polymer ?
#
loop_
_entity_poly.entity_id
_entity_poly.type
_entity_poly.pdbx_seq_one_letter_code
_entity_poly.pdbx_strand_id
1 'polypeptide(L)'
;MIGWAIEALLASALLMVVVLAARGPVRAAFGPHVAYALWAIPVLRLLLPPLPAGWRAGMLPHLPAPWRGGAMPDLPAGDPLTVIIGAPAAALPAATPVPGGIGWAEAALLLWGVGAAALLVWQVLHYARFRHRVLHHGIAVDRVRSVTVVRSAAATGPLAFGVFDRVVAFPRDFAARFDVEEQALALEHELGHHARGDLIANWVALAVLAVHWFNPLAWIAFRAFRADQEMANDAYVLSKCGAAARHAYGCAIVKAAHGRAVSPACHLNTVKDLKGRLRMLGRKNVSRGRVAMGAGAAGALALGTLAMTASGTQAAERMRIKVETATGVEIARLAPVAAFHAAVAPIAPVAPDLPSGEAAPVVPDVPAVPPVPAAPTPPETGQHDSNHVVVVENGKRTVYDGVEADAWRAAHPLPAPPMPPVPPSPATKPVMVIRTGDVPQVVERSCAPGEGGTDSRMILMMPRDGDKRVMTVCTNRVDEMARRVAERATADAERIAGDTKHIERDAKRTAIASLYQARAGLFANRALSAEQRRLAVSGIDEAITELRAEVAARD
;
A
#
# COMPACT_ATOMS: atom_id res chain seq x y z
N MET A 1 -6.86 -18.38 15.88
CA MET A 1 -6.55 -17.42 14.78
C MET A 1 -6.95 -15.98 15.12
N ILE A 2 -8.18 -15.71 15.55
CA ILE A 2 -8.64 -14.34 15.87
C ILE A 2 -7.85 -13.69 17.01
N GLY A 3 -7.58 -14.41 18.11
CA GLY A 3 -6.79 -13.89 19.23
C GLY A 3 -5.37 -13.44 18.81
N TRP A 4 -4.73 -14.16 17.89
CA TRP A 4 -3.44 -13.76 17.32
C TRP A 4 -3.56 -12.49 16.48
N ALA A 5 -4.62 -12.36 15.67
CA ALA A 5 -4.82 -11.17 14.84
C ALA A 5 -4.99 -9.91 15.71
N ILE A 6 -5.80 -9.98 16.76
CA ILE A 6 -5.97 -8.87 17.72
C ILE A 6 -4.65 -8.51 18.39
N GLU A 7 -3.90 -9.51 18.87
CA GLU A 7 -2.59 -9.29 19.46
C GLU A 7 -1.60 -8.67 18.47
N ALA A 8 -1.60 -9.11 17.21
CA ALA A 8 -0.75 -8.57 16.16
C ALA A 8 -1.10 -7.12 15.83
N LEU A 9 -2.39 -6.76 15.79
CA LEU A 9 -2.85 -5.39 15.61
C LEU A 9 -2.39 -4.50 16.79
N LEU A 10 -2.61 -4.93 18.03
CA LEU A 10 -2.22 -4.15 19.21
C LEU A 10 -0.70 -4.02 19.34
N ALA A 11 0.04 -5.10 19.13
CA ALA A 11 1.50 -5.09 19.17
C ALA A 11 2.08 -4.21 18.06
N SER A 12 1.57 -4.30 16.84
CA SER A 12 2.03 -3.44 15.74
C SER A 12 1.71 -1.96 15.99
N ALA A 13 0.54 -1.63 16.55
CA ALA A 13 0.21 -0.28 16.98
C ALA A 13 1.18 0.24 18.05
N LEU A 14 1.50 -0.56 19.07
CA LEU A 14 2.50 -0.18 20.09
C LEU A 14 3.88 0.05 19.46
N LEU A 15 4.29 -0.82 18.54
CA LEU A 15 5.56 -0.66 17.81
C LEU A 15 5.57 0.60 16.94
N MET A 16 4.44 1.01 16.35
CA MET A 16 4.33 2.31 15.67
C MET A 16 4.62 3.47 16.63
N VAL A 17 4.14 3.43 17.89
CA VAL A 17 4.48 4.44 18.91
C VAL A 17 5.97 4.45 19.20
N VAL A 18 6.57 3.28 19.40
CA VAL A 18 8.00 3.14 19.68
C VAL A 18 8.83 3.72 18.53
N VAL A 19 8.48 3.40 17.28
CA VAL A 19 9.16 3.94 16.10
C VAL A 19 8.97 5.46 16.00
N LEU A 20 7.76 5.97 16.24
CA LEU A 20 7.49 7.41 16.25
C LEU A 20 8.37 8.17 17.25
N ALA A 21 8.57 7.61 18.45
CA ALA A 21 9.45 8.18 19.46
C ALA A 21 10.95 8.05 19.09
N ALA A 22 11.36 6.89 18.58
CA ALA A 22 12.77 6.58 18.32
C ALA A 22 13.33 7.21 17.03
N ARG A 23 12.49 7.48 16.02
CA ARG A 23 12.95 7.90 14.67
C ARG A 23 13.82 9.16 14.69
N GLY A 24 13.50 10.14 15.53
CA GLY A 24 14.23 11.41 15.64
C GLY A 24 15.66 11.22 16.15
N PRO A 25 15.83 10.66 17.36
CA PRO A 25 17.13 10.31 17.91
C PRO A 25 17.94 9.38 17.00
N VAL A 26 17.32 8.33 16.46
CA VAL A 26 18.00 7.37 15.57
C VAL A 26 18.49 8.05 14.29
N ARG A 27 17.69 8.93 13.70
CA ARG A 27 18.09 9.72 12.53
C ARG A 27 19.27 10.63 12.81
N ALA A 28 19.33 11.22 14.00
CA ALA A 28 20.43 12.08 14.40
C ALA A 28 21.74 11.30 14.64
N ALA A 29 21.64 10.12 15.27
CA ALA A 29 22.81 9.31 15.64
C ALA A 29 23.34 8.41 14.51
N PHE A 30 22.43 7.74 13.79
CA PHE A 30 22.73 6.68 12.82
C PHE A 30 22.37 7.04 11.37
N GLY A 31 21.63 8.13 11.18
CA GLY A 31 21.29 8.66 9.86
C GLY A 31 19.88 8.29 9.38
N PRO A 32 19.40 8.94 8.31
CA PRO A 32 18.02 8.77 7.82
C PRO A 32 17.67 7.37 7.34
N HIS A 33 18.62 6.62 6.78
CA HIS A 33 18.38 5.25 6.31
C HIS A 33 17.98 4.30 7.45
N VAL A 34 18.63 4.40 8.61
CA VAL A 34 18.33 3.55 9.76
C VAL A 34 16.98 3.93 10.36
N ALA A 35 16.69 5.23 10.49
CA ALA A 35 15.40 5.70 10.96
C ALA A 35 14.25 5.23 10.05
N TYR A 36 14.47 5.24 8.73
CA TYR A 36 13.51 4.70 7.77
C TYR A 36 13.32 3.18 7.93
N ALA A 37 14.40 2.43 8.14
CA ALA A 37 14.36 0.98 8.32
C ALA A 37 13.60 0.53 9.57
N LEU A 38 13.49 1.37 10.62
CA LEU A 38 12.69 1.05 11.81
C LEU A 38 11.23 0.74 11.49
N TRP A 39 10.68 1.31 10.41
CA TRP A 39 9.30 1.07 9.98
C TRP A 39 9.06 -0.36 9.49
N ALA A 40 10.11 -1.16 9.26
CA ALA A 40 9.96 -2.60 9.03
C ALA A 40 9.48 -3.35 10.27
N ILE A 41 9.72 -2.82 11.49
CA ILE A 41 9.41 -3.53 12.74
C ILE A 41 7.89 -3.78 12.92
N PRO A 42 6.99 -2.78 12.80
CA PRO A 42 5.55 -3.02 12.87
C PRO A 42 5.04 -3.94 11.76
N VAL A 43 5.63 -3.87 10.55
CA VAL A 43 5.28 -4.71 9.39
C VAL A 43 5.63 -6.17 9.68
N LEU A 44 6.87 -6.43 10.11
CA LEU A 44 7.34 -7.78 10.43
C LEU A 44 6.49 -8.41 11.54
N ARG A 45 6.08 -7.63 12.54
CA ARG A 45 5.18 -8.12 13.58
C ARG A 45 3.80 -8.52 13.05
N LEU A 46 3.26 -7.82 12.06
CA LEU A 46 1.97 -8.17 11.45
C LEU A 46 2.05 -9.41 10.57
N LEU A 47 3.19 -9.62 9.88
CA LEU A 47 3.37 -10.73 8.95
C LEU A 47 3.76 -12.03 9.64
N LEU A 48 4.49 -11.97 10.77
CA LEU A 48 5.07 -13.16 11.38
C LEU A 48 4.08 -13.86 12.33
N PRO A 49 3.78 -15.15 12.11
CA PRO A 49 2.96 -15.95 13.02
C PRO A 49 3.67 -16.14 14.37
N PRO A 50 2.95 -16.60 15.43
CA PRO A 50 3.61 -16.88 16.70
C PRO A 50 4.64 -18.00 16.50
N LEU A 51 5.74 -17.95 17.25
CA LEU A 51 6.81 -18.94 17.15
C LEU A 51 6.26 -20.33 17.53
N PRO A 52 6.70 -21.41 16.86
CA PRO A 52 6.35 -22.77 17.24
C PRO A 52 6.70 -23.05 18.71
N ALA A 53 5.86 -23.83 19.40
CA ALA A 53 5.99 -24.08 20.83
C ALA A 53 7.39 -24.63 21.23
N GLY A 54 7.98 -25.50 20.41
CA GLY A 54 9.32 -26.06 20.66
C GLY A 54 10.44 -25.01 20.64
N TRP A 55 10.35 -24.02 19.75
CA TRP A 55 11.33 -22.92 19.68
C TRP A 55 11.18 -21.96 20.86
N ARG A 56 9.95 -21.77 21.34
CA ARG A 56 9.66 -20.93 22.52
C ARG A 56 10.19 -21.54 23.80
N ALA A 57 10.00 -22.86 23.97
CA ALA A 57 10.54 -23.60 25.11
C ALA A 57 12.09 -23.56 25.15
N GLY A 58 12.74 -23.58 23.98
CA GLY A 58 14.20 -23.45 23.87
C GLY A 58 14.73 -22.03 24.10
N MET A 59 13.97 -20.97 23.79
CA MET A 59 14.43 -19.57 23.96
C MET A 59 14.17 -18.97 25.34
N LEU A 60 13.08 -19.34 26.01
CA LEU A 60 12.68 -18.78 27.32
C LEU A 60 13.78 -18.81 28.41
N PRO A 61 14.58 -19.90 28.55
CA PRO A 61 15.61 -20.00 29.57
C PRO A 61 16.75 -18.98 29.41
N HIS A 62 16.98 -18.50 28.19
CA HIS A 62 18.10 -17.63 27.83
C HIS A 62 17.77 -16.13 27.89
N LEU A 63 16.50 -15.77 28.17
CA LEU A 63 16.09 -14.38 28.35
C LEU A 63 16.39 -13.89 29.79
N PRO A 64 16.79 -12.62 30.00
CA PRO A 64 17.02 -12.08 31.34
C PRO A 64 15.71 -12.02 32.15
N ALA A 65 15.78 -12.22 33.47
CA ALA A 65 14.65 -12.39 34.38
C ALA A 65 13.44 -11.42 34.21
N PRO A 66 13.62 -10.09 34.06
CA PRO A 66 12.48 -9.18 33.83
C PRO A 66 11.77 -9.39 32.48
N TRP A 67 12.40 -10.09 31.55
CA TRP A 67 11.93 -10.35 30.20
C TRP A 67 11.42 -11.78 30.00
N ARG A 68 11.50 -12.66 31.01
CA ARG A 68 10.96 -14.03 30.95
C ARG A 68 9.43 -14.08 30.96
N GLY A 69 8.77 -12.94 31.17
CA GLY A 69 7.31 -12.82 31.31
C GLY A 69 6.87 -13.59 32.53
N GLY A 70 6.73 -12.92 33.68
CA GLY A 70 6.50 -13.51 35.00
C GLY A 70 5.77 -14.86 34.94
N ALA A 71 6.56 -15.93 35.03
CA ALA A 71 6.05 -17.23 35.38
C ALA A 71 5.36 -17.02 36.74
N MET A 72 4.08 -17.38 36.84
CA MET A 72 3.59 -17.75 38.16
C MET A 72 4.58 -18.79 38.69
N PRO A 73 4.98 -18.73 39.97
CA PRO A 73 5.56 -19.91 40.58
C PRO A 73 4.58 -21.03 40.32
N ASP A 74 5.07 -22.18 39.85
CA ASP A 74 4.27 -23.40 39.80
C ASP A 74 3.60 -23.53 41.17
N LEU A 75 2.29 -23.28 41.22
CA LEU A 75 1.52 -23.70 42.38
C LEU A 75 1.71 -25.23 42.38
N PRO A 76 2.17 -25.82 43.50
CA PRO A 76 2.32 -27.26 43.57
C PRO A 76 0.99 -27.85 43.14
N ALA A 77 1.04 -28.88 42.29
CA ALA A 77 -0.12 -29.67 41.93
C ALA A 77 -0.76 -30.18 43.23
N GLY A 78 -1.68 -29.40 43.78
CA GLY A 78 -2.53 -29.82 44.87
C GLY A 78 -3.42 -30.90 44.29
N ASP A 79 -3.48 -32.03 44.98
CA ASP A 79 -4.32 -33.17 44.63
C ASP A 79 -5.69 -32.70 44.11
N PRO A 80 -6.24 -33.33 43.06
CA PRO A 80 -7.54 -32.96 42.55
C PRO A 80 -8.57 -33.13 43.67
N LEU A 81 -9.03 -32.01 44.22
CA LEU A 81 -10.15 -31.96 45.14
C LEU A 81 -11.40 -32.33 44.33
N THR A 82 -11.72 -33.62 44.31
CA THR A 82 -12.94 -34.15 43.70
C THR A 82 -14.14 -33.66 44.53
N VAL A 83 -14.67 -32.49 44.18
CA VAL A 83 -15.96 -32.03 44.71
C VAL A 83 -17.04 -32.83 43.98
N ILE A 84 -17.50 -33.92 44.61
CA ILE A 84 -18.71 -34.62 44.19
C ILE A 84 -19.89 -33.71 44.56
N ILE A 85 -20.31 -32.87 43.61
CA ILE A 85 -21.59 -32.17 43.69
C ILE A 85 -22.67 -33.23 43.40
N GLY A 86 -23.43 -33.57 44.45
CA GLY A 86 -24.52 -34.52 44.38
C GLY A 86 -25.67 -34.08 43.48
N ALA A 87 -26.32 -35.10 42.91
CA ALA A 87 -27.53 -35.13 42.09
C ALA A 87 -27.42 -34.57 40.65
N PRO A 88 -27.86 -35.35 39.63
CA PRO A 88 -27.99 -34.86 38.27
C PRO A 88 -29.15 -33.85 38.27
N ALA A 89 -28.83 -32.56 38.25
CA ALA A 89 -29.79 -31.57 37.81
C ALA A 89 -30.27 -32.01 36.43
N ALA A 90 -31.58 -32.27 36.31
CA ALA A 90 -32.25 -32.62 35.09
C ALA A 90 -31.65 -31.82 33.92
N ALA A 91 -31.29 -32.53 32.85
CA ALA A 91 -30.73 -31.96 31.65
C ALA A 91 -31.59 -30.75 31.22
N LEU A 92 -31.11 -29.55 31.55
CA LEU A 92 -31.56 -28.34 30.88
C LEU A 92 -31.30 -28.61 29.40
N PRO A 93 -32.30 -28.43 28.51
CA PRO A 93 -32.05 -28.61 27.09
C PRO A 93 -30.87 -27.72 26.74
N ALA A 94 -29.78 -28.34 26.25
CA ALA A 94 -28.67 -27.61 25.67
C ALA A 94 -29.29 -26.61 24.70
N ALA A 95 -29.12 -25.31 24.98
CA ALA A 95 -29.66 -24.27 24.13
C ALA A 95 -29.21 -24.56 22.70
N THR A 96 -30.15 -25.02 21.87
CA THR A 96 -29.89 -25.28 20.46
C THR A 96 -29.40 -23.97 19.88
N PRO A 97 -28.18 -23.89 19.32
CA PRO A 97 -27.72 -22.67 18.69
C PRO A 97 -28.73 -22.34 17.60
N VAL A 98 -29.43 -21.22 17.73
CA VAL A 98 -30.37 -20.73 16.71
C VAL A 98 -29.57 -20.58 15.42
N PRO A 99 -29.77 -21.42 14.38
CA PRO A 99 -29.09 -21.24 13.12
C PRO A 99 -29.82 -20.10 12.41
N GLY A 100 -29.22 -18.92 12.35
CA GLY A 100 -29.81 -17.85 11.54
C GLY A 100 -29.32 -16.41 11.72
N GLY A 101 -28.48 -16.10 12.70
CA GLY A 101 -27.96 -14.75 12.91
C GLY A 101 -26.44 -14.66 12.77
N ILE A 102 -25.94 -13.62 12.10
CA ILE A 102 -24.52 -13.25 12.20
C ILE A 102 -24.29 -12.77 13.64
N GLY A 103 -23.42 -13.44 14.39
CA GLY A 103 -23.04 -12.99 15.73
C GLY A 103 -22.33 -11.63 15.67
N TRP A 104 -22.35 -10.88 16.78
CA TRP A 104 -21.76 -9.53 16.84
C TRP A 104 -20.28 -9.51 16.46
N ALA A 105 -19.55 -10.58 16.76
CA ALA A 105 -18.14 -10.67 16.43
C ALA A 105 -17.89 -11.00 14.96
N GLU A 106 -18.72 -11.85 14.34
CA GLU A 106 -18.71 -12.06 12.90
C GLU A 106 -19.07 -10.78 12.16
N ALA A 107 -20.07 -10.04 12.65
CA ALA A 107 -20.44 -8.73 12.12
C ALA A 107 -19.29 -7.71 12.25
N ALA A 108 -18.60 -7.68 13.39
CA ALA A 108 -17.43 -6.82 13.60
C ALA A 108 -16.25 -7.19 12.68
N LEU A 109 -16.00 -8.49 12.47
CA LEU A 109 -14.96 -8.97 11.56
C LEU A 109 -15.29 -8.62 10.10
N LEU A 110 -16.56 -8.79 9.70
CA LEU A 110 -17.05 -8.38 8.38
C LEU A 110 -16.89 -6.88 8.18
N LEU A 111 -17.32 -6.06 9.15
CA LEU A 111 -17.17 -4.61 9.10
C LEU A 111 -15.70 -4.19 8.98
N TRP A 112 -14.82 -4.79 9.79
CA TRP A 112 -13.38 -4.54 9.75
C TRP A 112 -12.79 -4.89 8.38
N GLY A 113 -13.13 -6.07 7.85
CA GLY A 113 -12.65 -6.55 6.55
C GLY A 113 -13.16 -5.72 5.38
N VAL A 114 -14.44 -5.33 5.39
CA VAL A 114 -15.04 -4.44 4.40
C VAL A 114 -14.37 -3.07 4.43
N GLY A 115 -14.12 -2.51 5.61
CA GLY A 115 -13.40 -1.23 5.74
C GLY A 115 -11.98 -1.29 5.17
N ALA A 116 -11.22 -2.35 5.49
CA ALA A 116 -9.87 -2.55 4.97
C ALA A 116 -9.88 -2.72 3.44
N ALA A 117 -10.80 -3.54 2.91
CA ALA A 117 -10.96 -3.77 1.48
C ALA A 117 -11.39 -2.49 0.74
N ALA A 118 -12.35 -1.74 1.27
CA ALA A 118 -12.82 -0.49 0.69
C ALA A 118 -11.68 0.53 0.58
N LEU A 119 -10.87 0.68 1.63
CA LEU A 119 -9.71 1.59 1.61
C LEU A 119 -8.67 1.15 0.55
N LEU A 120 -8.36 -0.15 0.46
CA LEU A 120 -7.42 -0.66 -0.55
C LEU A 120 -7.95 -0.48 -1.97
N VAL A 121 -9.20 -0.87 -2.22
CA VAL A 121 -9.84 -0.71 -3.54
C VAL A 121 -9.86 0.76 -3.94
N TRP A 122 -10.27 1.64 -3.02
CA TRP A 122 -10.26 3.08 -3.26
C TRP A 122 -8.85 3.59 -3.64
N GLN A 123 -7.82 3.15 -2.92
CA GLN A 123 -6.44 3.55 -3.18
C GLN A 123 -5.89 2.99 -4.50
N VAL A 124 -6.22 1.74 -4.84
CA VAL A 124 -5.88 1.11 -6.13
C VAL A 124 -6.57 1.82 -7.28
N LEU A 125 -7.85 2.13 -7.16
CA LEU A 125 -8.60 2.87 -8.18
C LEU A 125 -8.03 4.29 -8.38
N HIS A 126 -7.71 4.98 -7.28
CA HIS A 126 -7.07 6.29 -7.35
C HIS A 126 -5.71 6.22 -8.06
N TYR A 127 -4.89 5.22 -7.71
CA TYR A 127 -3.61 4.97 -8.37
C TYR A 127 -3.78 4.64 -9.86
N ALA A 128 -4.72 3.76 -10.22
CA ALA A 128 -4.99 3.36 -11.59
C ALA A 128 -5.47 4.55 -12.44
N ARG A 129 -6.40 5.37 -11.92
CA ARG A 129 -6.87 6.59 -12.57
C ARG A 129 -5.74 7.61 -12.74
N PHE A 130 -4.93 7.80 -11.71
CA PHE A 130 -3.76 8.68 -11.78
C PHE A 130 -2.77 8.19 -12.84
N ARG A 131 -2.38 6.92 -12.81
CA ARG A 131 -1.49 6.28 -13.78
C ARG A 131 -2.03 6.42 -15.20
N HIS A 132 -3.32 6.13 -15.40
CA HIS A 132 -3.97 6.28 -16.70
C HIS A 132 -3.86 7.73 -17.20
N ARG A 133 -4.21 8.73 -16.38
CA ARG A 133 -4.11 10.16 -16.77
C ARG A 133 -2.69 10.57 -17.12
N VAL A 134 -1.70 10.12 -16.34
CA VAL A 134 -0.29 10.47 -16.58
C VAL A 134 0.23 9.86 -17.87
N LEU A 135 -0.05 8.57 -18.12
CA LEU A 135 0.47 7.84 -19.27
C LEU A 135 -0.30 8.13 -20.56
N HIS A 136 -1.63 8.21 -20.51
CA HIS A 136 -2.46 8.44 -21.69
C HIS A 136 -2.23 9.83 -22.31
N HIS A 137 -1.98 10.86 -21.48
CA HIS A 137 -1.67 12.22 -21.94
C HIS A 137 -0.18 12.59 -21.81
N GLY A 138 0.65 11.60 -21.47
CA GLY A 138 2.07 11.75 -21.27
C GLY A 138 2.84 11.54 -22.56
N ILE A 139 3.94 12.28 -22.71
CA ILE A 139 4.90 12.08 -23.79
C ILE A 139 6.14 11.45 -23.16
N ALA A 140 6.54 10.26 -23.63
CA ALA A 140 7.82 9.68 -23.24
C ALA A 140 8.96 10.54 -23.81
N VAL A 141 9.85 11.02 -22.94
CA VAL A 141 10.94 11.93 -23.32
C VAL A 141 12.31 11.27 -23.23
N ASP A 142 12.49 10.28 -22.36
CA ASP A 142 13.77 9.61 -22.15
C ASP A 142 13.59 8.24 -21.48
N ARG A 143 14.67 7.44 -21.42
CA ARG A 143 14.76 6.17 -20.71
C ARG A 143 16.10 6.09 -19.98
N VAL A 144 16.08 6.17 -18.64
CA VAL A 144 17.28 6.20 -17.80
C VAL A 144 17.32 4.99 -16.86
N ARG A 145 18.39 4.18 -16.91
CA ARG A 145 18.60 3.01 -16.01
C ARG A 145 17.36 2.10 -15.89
N SER A 146 16.72 1.77 -17.02
CA SER A 146 15.46 1.00 -17.09
C SER A 146 14.21 1.68 -16.49
N VAL A 147 14.23 3.00 -16.35
CA VAL A 147 13.10 3.82 -15.91
C VAL A 147 12.68 4.75 -17.05
N THR A 148 11.38 4.77 -17.40
CA THR A 148 10.86 5.60 -18.49
C THR A 148 10.55 6.97 -17.93
N VAL A 149 11.06 8.00 -18.59
CA VAL A 149 10.79 9.39 -18.22
C VAL A 149 9.67 9.92 -19.10
N VAL A 150 8.61 10.41 -18.47
CA VAL A 150 7.42 10.92 -19.14
C VAL A 150 7.19 12.37 -18.74
N ARG A 151 6.76 13.20 -19.68
CA ARG A 151 6.28 14.56 -19.42
C ARG A 151 4.76 14.61 -19.54
N SER A 152 4.06 15.00 -18.49
CA SER A 152 2.59 15.00 -18.45
C SER A 152 2.03 16.20 -17.69
N ALA A 153 0.90 16.75 -18.17
CA ALA A 153 0.19 17.82 -17.46
C ALA A 153 -0.51 17.31 -16.19
N ALA A 154 -0.77 16.00 -16.11
CA ALA A 154 -1.38 15.38 -14.92
C ALA A 154 -0.39 15.23 -13.76
N ALA A 155 0.92 15.33 -14.03
CA ALA A 155 1.94 15.42 -12.99
C ALA A 155 2.10 16.89 -12.59
N THR A 156 1.91 17.19 -11.32
CA THR A 156 1.97 18.56 -10.79
C THR A 156 3.37 18.90 -10.21
N GLY A 157 4.15 17.87 -9.92
CA GLY A 157 5.58 17.92 -9.66
C GLY A 157 6.28 16.62 -10.10
N PRO A 158 7.62 16.53 -9.97
CA PRO A 158 8.35 15.28 -10.17
C PRO A 158 7.79 14.17 -9.30
N LEU A 159 7.62 12.97 -9.87
CA LEU A 159 7.20 11.79 -9.11
C LEU A 159 7.58 10.47 -9.82
N ALA A 160 8.05 9.51 -9.02
CA ALA A 160 8.23 8.12 -9.41
C ALA A 160 6.97 7.27 -9.16
N PHE A 161 6.60 6.41 -10.11
CA PHE A 161 5.52 5.43 -9.97
C PHE A 161 5.76 4.17 -10.83
N GLY A 162 4.99 3.12 -10.57
CA GLY A 162 5.09 1.83 -11.27
C GLY A 162 6.16 0.93 -10.65
N VAL A 163 5.73 -0.20 -10.10
CA VAL A 163 6.64 -1.17 -9.44
C VAL A 163 7.34 -2.05 -10.47
N PHE A 164 6.56 -2.57 -11.43
CA PHE A 164 7.05 -3.43 -12.50
C PHE A 164 7.42 -2.62 -13.75
N ASP A 165 6.56 -1.66 -14.09
CA ASP A 165 6.72 -0.69 -15.16
C ASP A 165 7.31 0.61 -14.59
N ARG A 166 8.62 0.64 -14.37
CA ARG A 166 9.26 1.78 -13.70
C ARG A 166 9.14 3.06 -14.54
N VAL A 167 8.40 4.05 -14.04
CA VAL A 167 8.19 5.35 -14.69
C VAL A 167 8.51 6.50 -13.72
N VAL A 168 9.06 7.58 -14.27
CA VAL A 168 9.18 8.88 -13.62
C VAL A 168 8.42 9.89 -14.47
N ALA A 169 7.52 10.64 -13.85
CA ALA A 169 6.79 11.71 -14.52
C ALA A 169 7.24 13.09 -14.04
N PHE A 170 7.39 13.99 -15.00
CA PHE A 170 7.64 15.41 -14.78
C PHE A 170 6.48 16.25 -15.31
N PRO A 171 6.21 17.41 -14.69
CA PRO A 171 5.23 18.35 -15.21
C PRO A 171 5.70 18.93 -16.55
N ARG A 172 4.76 19.42 -17.39
CA ARG A 172 5.11 19.98 -18.71
C ARG A 172 6.04 21.20 -18.63
N ASP A 173 5.90 21.98 -17.57
CA ASP A 173 6.66 23.19 -17.29
C ASP A 173 7.99 22.92 -16.53
N PHE A 174 8.38 21.65 -16.36
CA PHE A 174 9.57 21.27 -15.58
C PHE A 174 10.84 21.98 -16.07
N ALA A 175 11.10 21.98 -17.38
CA ALA A 175 12.27 22.65 -17.94
C ALA A 175 12.25 24.17 -17.81
N ALA A 176 11.08 24.79 -17.62
CA ALA A 176 10.94 26.23 -17.40
C ALA A 176 11.08 26.62 -15.92
N ARG A 177 10.75 25.70 -15.00
CA ARG A 177 10.79 25.94 -13.55
C ARG A 177 12.15 25.61 -12.92
N PHE A 178 12.85 24.63 -13.47
CA PHE A 178 14.06 24.06 -12.88
C PHE A 178 15.26 24.34 -13.78
N ASP A 179 16.37 24.77 -13.19
CA ASP A 179 17.64 24.90 -13.91
C ASP A 179 18.21 23.52 -14.24
N VAL A 180 19.14 23.42 -15.19
CA VAL A 180 19.67 22.13 -15.68
C VAL A 180 20.22 21.25 -14.54
N GLU A 181 20.95 21.84 -13.59
CA GLU A 181 21.46 21.12 -12.43
C GLU A 181 20.32 20.64 -11.50
N GLU A 182 19.31 21.49 -11.26
CA GLU A 182 18.16 21.15 -10.44
C GLU A 182 17.31 20.04 -11.09
N GLN A 183 17.17 20.06 -12.41
CA GLN A 183 16.48 19.01 -13.18
C GLN A 183 17.18 17.66 -13.01
N ALA A 184 18.51 17.64 -13.17
CA ALA A 184 19.30 16.42 -13.00
C ALA A 184 19.20 15.88 -11.56
N LEU A 185 19.23 16.76 -10.56
CA LEU A 185 19.12 16.38 -9.15
C LEU A 185 17.71 15.90 -8.77
N ALA A 186 16.66 16.52 -9.32
CA ALA A 186 15.30 16.05 -9.16
C ALA A 186 15.07 14.69 -9.85
N LEU A 187 15.68 14.46 -11.02
CA LEU A 187 15.65 13.14 -11.66
C LEU A 187 16.38 12.08 -10.83
N GLU A 188 17.59 12.38 -10.33
CA GLU A 188 18.30 11.43 -9.45
C GLU A 188 17.53 11.16 -8.15
N HIS A 189 16.76 12.13 -7.63
CA HIS A 189 15.83 11.90 -6.52
C HIS A 189 14.75 10.88 -6.89
N GLU A 190 14.01 11.09 -7.98
CA GLU A 190 12.95 10.17 -8.37
C GLU A 190 13.49 8.77 -8.76
N LEU A 191 14.65 8.70 -9.40
CA LEU A 191 15.36 7.44 -9.64
C LEU A 191 15.80 6.75 -8.35
N GLY A 192 16.13 7.52 -7.30
CA GLY A 192 16.46 7.02 -5.98
C GLY A 192 15.33 6.21 -5.35
N HIS A 193 14.07 6.62 -5.53
CA HIS A 193 12.91 5.86 -5.07
C HIS A 193 12.81 4.48 -5.74
N HIS A 194 13.07 4.40 -7.05
CA HIS A 194 13.12 3.13 -7.79
C HIS A 194 14.30 2.26 -7.36
N ALA A 195 15.47 2.84 -7.19
CA ALA A 195 16.68 2.12 -6.78
C ALA A 195 16.57 1.54 -5.36
N ARG A 196 15.84 2.21 -4.47
CA ARG A 196 15.65 1.81 -3.07
C ARG A 196 14.42 0.91 -2.83
N GLY A 197 13.58 0.70 -3.85
CA GLY A 197 12.35 -0.07 -3.70
C GLY A 197 11.27 0.66 -2.88
N ASP A 198 11.34 1.99 -2.79
CA ASP A 198 10.44 2.81 -1.98
C ASP A 198 8.96 2.65 -2.40
N LEU A 199 8.71 2.36 -3.69
CA LEU A 199 7.37 2.13 -4.22
C LEU A 199 6.75 0.85 -3.66
N ILE A 200 7.54 -0.22 -3.48
CA ILE A 200 7.08 -1.46 -2.85
C ILE A 200 6.78 -1.19 -1.38
N ALA A 201 7.68 -0.49 -0.70
CA ALA A 201 7.48 -0.11 0.70
C ALA A 201 6.20 0.72 0.90
N ASN A 202 5.82 1.57 -0.07
CA ASN A 202 4.56 2.31 -0.02
C ASN A 202 3.34 1.39 -0.10
N TRP A 203 3.34 0.40 -0.99
CA TRP A 203 2.25 -0.58 -1.09
C TRP A 203 2.11 -1.40 0.19
N VAL A 204 3.23 -1.82 0.77
CA VAL A 204 3.23 -2.52 2.07
C VAL A 204 2.69 -1.62 3.19
N ALA A 205 3.13 -0.36 3.24
CA ALA A 205 2.64 0.60 4.24
C ALA A 205 1.14 0.90 4.06
N LEU A 206 0.64 0.95 2.83
CA LEU A 206 -0.79 1.09 2.54
C LEU A 206 -1.59 -0.14 2.96
N ALA A 207 -1.06 -1.35 2.79
CA ALA A 207 -1.68 -2.57 3.28
C ALA A 207 -1.77 -2.58 4.82
N VAL A 208 -0.69 -2.18 5.50
CA VAL A 208 -0.70 -2.03 6.97
C VAL A 208 -1.70 -0.95 7.41
N LEU A 209 -1.75 0.19 6.72
CA LEU A 209 -2.72 1.24 7.00
C LEU A 209 -4.16 0.76 6.79
N ALA A 210 -4.42 -0.03 5.74
CA ALA A 210 -5.73 -0.60 5.47
C ALA A 210 -6.18 -1.56 6.57
N VAL A 211 -5.30 -2.43 7.04
CA VAL A 211 -5.55 -3.32 8.19
C VAL A 211 -5.85 -2.53 9.48
N HIS A 212 -5.27 -1.33 9.60
CA HIS A 212 -5.42 -0.38 10.70
C HIS A 212 -6.31 0.83 10.34
N TRP A 213 -7.24 0.71 9.40
CA TRP A 213 -7.95 1.87 8.82
C TRP A 213 -8.67 2.74 9.88
N PHE A 214 -9.18 2.11 10.94
CA PHE A 214 -9.87 2.75 12.06
C PHE A 214 -8.92 3.38 13.09
N ASN A 215 -7.62 3.07 13.03
CA ASN A 215 -6.64 3.45 14.03
C ASN A 215 -5.96 4.80 13.68
N PRO A 216 -6.24 5.90 14.39
CA PRO A 216 -5.66 7.21 14.10
C PRO A 216 -4.12 7.22 14.21
N LEU A 217 -3.56 6.37 15.06
CA LEU A 217 -2.10 6.22 15.19
C LEU A 217 -1.47 5.72 13.88
N ALA A 218 -2.14 4.80 13.18
CA ALA A 218 -1.62 4.26 11.92
C ALA A 218 -1.56 5.33 10.82
N TRP A 219 -2.51 6.26 10.80
CA TRP A 219 -2.47 7.43 9.90
C TRP A 219 -1.30 8.38 10.22
N ILE A 220 -1.05 8.64 11.50
CA ILE A 220 0.12 9.43 11.94
C ILE A 220 1.42 8.71 11.57
N ALA A 221 1.49 7.40 11.82
CA ALA A 221 2.62 6.54 11.50
C ALA A 221 2.90 6.52 9.99
N PHE A 222 1.87 6.41 9.15
CA PHE A 222 2.01 6.42 7.70
C PHE A 222 2.60 7.74 7.20
N ARG A 223 2.13 8.88 7.72
CA ARG A 223 2.71 10.20 7.38
C ARG A 223 4.16 10.31 7.83
N ALA A 224 4.47 9.82 9.03
CA ALA A 224 5.83 9.79 9.55
C ALA A 224 6.75 8.90 8.70
N PHE A 225 6.32 7.69 8.33
CA PHE A 225 7.01 6.79 7.42
C PHE A 225 7.34 7.47 6.09
N ARG A 226 6.37 8.16 5.49
CA ARG A 226 6.56 8.90 4.23
C ARG A 226 7.60 10.02 4.36
N ALA A 227 7.59 10.76 5.47
CA ALA A 227 8.61 11.78 5.75
C ALA A 227 10.01 11.19 5.93
N ASP A 228 10.14 10.04 6.62
CA ASP A 228 11.43 9.36 6.76
C ASP A 228 11.92 8.76 5.44
N GLN A 229 11.01 8.30 4.57
CA GLN A 229 11.34 7.82 3.22
C GLN A 229 11.98 8.92 2.37
N GLU A 230 11.37 10.10 2.34
CA GLU A 230 11.87 11.26 1.60
C GLU A 230 13.24 11.71 2.13
N MET A 231 13.40 11.74 3.47
CA MET A 231 14.69 12.04 4.10
C MET A 231 15.76 10.99 3.81
N ALA A 232 15.41 9.70 3.77
CA ALA A 232 16.33 8.65 3.36
C ALA A 232 16.71 8.76 1.88
N ASN A 233 15.79 9.20 1.02
CA ASN A 233 16.08 9.43 -0.39
C ASN A 233 16.99 10.66 -0.58
N ASP A 234 16.74 11.75 0.15
CA ASP A 234 17.60 12.92 0.17
C ASP A 234 19.03 12.55 0.60
N ALA A 235 19.18 11.74 1.65
CA ALA A 235 20.49 11.24 2.08
C ALA A 235 21.19 10.39 1.00
N TYR A 236 20.42 9.57 0.26
CA TYR A 236 20.94 8.78 -0.85
C TYR A 236 21.48 9.67 -1.98
N VAL A 237 20.72 10.69 -2.40
CA VAL A 237 21.15 11.65 -3.43
C VAL A 237 22.38 12.43 -2.95
N LEU A 238 22.35 12.95 -1.71
CA LEU A 238 23.45 13.69 -1.10
C LEU A 238 24.72 12.86 -0.91
N SER A 239 24.61 11.54 -0.79
CA SER A 239 25.78 10.64 -0.73
C SER A 239 26.57 10.59 -2.04
N LYS A 240 25.92 10.95 -3.16
CA LYS A 240 26.50 10.99 -4.52
C LYS A 240 26.90 12.40 -4.96
N CYS A 241 26.42 13.43 -4.26
CA CYS A 241 26.60 14.82 -4.66
C CYS A 241 27.74 15.50 -3.90
N GLY A 242 28.51 16.33 -4.61
CA GLY A 242 29.48 17.24 -3.99
C GLY A 242 28.81 18.39 -3.23
N ALA A 243 29.57 19.10 -2.40
CA ALA A 243 29.04 20.20 -1.58
C ALA A 243 28.43 21.34 -2.40
N ALA A 244 28.95 21.61 -3.60
CA ALA A 244 28.44 22.65 -4.50
C ALA A 244 27.01 22.37 -5.01
N ALA A 245 26.68 21.09 -5.25
CA ALA A 245 25.37 20.68 -5.76
C ALA A 245 24.26 20.74 -4.70
N ARG A 246 24.59 20.90 -3.42
CA ARG A 246 23.61 20.91 -2.32
C ARG A 246 22.66 22.11 -2.35
N HIS A 247 23.14 23.27 -2.82
CA HIS A 247 22.30 24.44 -2.99
C HIS A 247 21.27 24.23 -4.10
N ALA A 248 21.73 23.82 -5.29
CA ALA A 248 20.85 23.47 -6.41
C ALA A 248 19.84 22.38 -6.00
N TYR A 249 20.29 21.39 -5.21
CA TYR A 249 19.40 20.37 -4.69
C TYR A 249 18.33 20.91 -3.73
N GLY A 250 18.71 21.81 -2.82
CA GLY A 250 17.76 22.49 -1.94
C GLY A 250 16.71 23.27 -2.72
N CYS A 251 17.12 23.99 -3.77
CA CYS A 251 16.21 24.71 -4.65
C CYS A 251 15.27 23.74 -5.39
N ALA A 252 15.77 22.61 -5.87
CA ALA A 252 14.97 21.56 -6.48
C ALA A 252 13.92 20.99 -5.52
N ILE A 253 14.29 20.69 -4.26
CA ILE A 253 13.35 20.23 -3.22
C ILE A 253 12.22 21.24 -3.01
N VAL A 254 12.56 22.52 -2.89
CA VAL A 254 11.58 23.60 -2.70
C VAL A 254 10.64 23.72 -3.91
N LYS A 255 11.19 23.78 -5.12
CA LYS A 255 10.40 23.91 -6.37
C LYS A 255 9.51 22.70 -6.61
N ALA A 256 9.95 21.50 -6.21
CA ALA A 256 9.15 20.27 -6.28
C ALA A 256 8.02 20.26 -5.23
N ALA A 257 8.27 20.76 -4.01
CA ALA A 257 7.26 20.88 -2.97
C ALA A 257 6.11 21.83 -3.36
N HIS A 258 6.40 22.88 -4.14
CA HIS A 258 5.39 23.81 -4.66
C HIS A 258 4.41 23.17 -5.66
N GLY A 259 4.79 22.05 -6.27
CA GLY A 259 4.01 21.40 -7.32
C GLY A 259 3.08 20.30 -6.84
N ARG A 260 3.23 19.71 -5.64
CA ARG A 260 2.45 18.50 -5.30
C ARG A 260 1.02 18.87 -4.90
N ALA A 261 0.08 18.65 -5.81
CA ALA A 261 -1.36 18.73 -5.53
C ALA A 261 -1.73 17.78 -4.37
N VAL A 262 -2.54 18.32 -3.47
CA VAL A 262 -2.90 17.75 -2.18
C VAL A 262 -3.97 16.67 -2.37
N SER A 263 -3.64 15.41 -2.11
CA SER A 263 -4.66 14.36 -1.95
C SER A 263 -5.16 14.38 -0.51
N PRO A 264 -6.49 14.44 -0.24
CA PRO A 264 -7.04 14.58 1.11
C PRO A 264 -6.64 13.46 2.08
N ALA A 265 -6.39 12.24 1.60
CA ALA A 265 -5.93 11.13 2.44
C ALA A 265 -4.41 11.11 2.69
N CYS A 266 -3.68 12.04 2.08
CA CYS A 266 -2.23 12.02 2.03
C CYS A 266 -1.66 13.46 1.97
N HIS A 267 -1.87 14.22 3.06
CA HIS A 267 -1.04 15.38 3.41
C HIS A 267 0.40 14.89 3.68
N LEU A 268 1.15 14.65 2.60
CA LEU A 268 2.44 13.96 2.61
C LEU A 268 3.63 14.85 2.95
N ASN A 269 3.51 16.17 2.77
CA ASN A 269 4.59 17.11 3.05
C ASN A 269 4.10 18.22 3.98
N THR A 270 4.41 18.12 5.27
CA THR A 270 4.24 19.27 6.16
C THR A 270 5.40 20.25 5.98
N VAL A 271 5.19 21.50 6.38
CA VAL A 271 6.25 22.51 6.46
C VAL A 271 7.43 22.04 7.28
N LYS A 272 7.13 21.32 8.36
CA LYS A 272 8.12 20.72 9.25
C LYS A 272 8.97 19.68 8.52
N ASP A 273 8.37 18.88 7.65
CA ASP A 273 9.10 17.89 6.84
C ASP A 273 10.01 18.59 5.83
N LEU A 274 9.50 19.63 5.13
CA LEU A 274 10.30 20.42 4.20
C LEU A 274 11.49 21.10 4.88
N LYS A 275 11.26 21.80 6.02
CA LYS A 275 12.34 22.39 6.83
C LYS A 275 13.34 21.32 7.28
N GLY A 276 12.85 20.15 7.71
CA GLY A 276 13.68 19.01 8.10
C GLY A 276 14.61 18.50 6.99
N ARG A 277 14.11 18.43 5.75
CA ARG A 277 14.89 18.09 4.55
C ARG A 277 15.95 19.14 4.24
N LEU A 278 15.59 20.42 4.28
CA LEU A 278 16.54 21.53 4.05
C LEU A 278 17.66 21.58 5.10
N ARG A 279 17.34 21.35 6.39
CA ARG A 279 18.35 21.22 7.46
C ARG A 279 19.36 20.10 7.20
N MET A 280 18.96 19.02 6.53
CA MET A 280 19.83 17.89 6.24
C MET A 280 20.96 18.27 5.27
N LEU A 281 20.73 19.24 4.39
CA LEU A 281 21.73 19.68 3.41
C LEU A 281 23.01 20.20 4.08
N GLY A 282 22.93 20.72 5.31
CA GLY A 282 24.08 21.20 6.08
C GLY A 282 24.78 20.12 6.92
N ARG A 283 24.28 18.88 6.92
CA ARG A 283 24.86 17.80 7.74
C ARG A 283 25.90 17.02 6.94
N LYS A 284 26.95 16.58 7.63
CA LYS A 284 27.90 15.60 7.08
C LYS A 284 27.25 14.22 7.03
N ASN A 285 27.66 13.41 6.06
CA ASN A 285 27.20 12.03 5.94
C ASN A 285 27.66 11.23 7.17
N VAL A 286 26.77 10.40 7.71
CA VAL A 286 27.10 9.49 8.81
C VAL A 286 28.04 8.41 8.27
N SER A 287 29.05 8.01 9.06
CA SER A 287 30.01 6.99 8.63
C SER A 287 29.33 5.62 8.44
N ARG A 288 29.83 4.82 7.49
CA ARG A 288 29.29 3.48 7.20
C ARG A 288 29.25 2.59 8.44
N GLY A 289 30.26 2.67 9.31
CA GLY A 289 30.30 1.91 10.58
C GLY A 289 29.18 2.29 11.55
N ARG A 290 28.84 3.58 11.68
CA ARG A 290 27.70 4.02 12.51
C ARG A 290 26.37 3.59 11.91
N VAL A 291 26.22 3.67 10.59
CA VAL A 291 25.02 3.17 9.89
C VAL A 291 24.86 1.66 10.13
N ALA A 292 25.94 0.88 10.00
CA ALA A 292 25.93 -0.57 10.23
C ALA A 292 25.59 -0.90 11.69
N MET A 293 26.16 -0.19 12.66
CA MET A 293 25.85 -0.35 14.09
C MET A 293 24.38 -0.03 14.37
N GLY A 294 23.85 1.05 13.81
CA GLY A 294 22.43 1.41 13.94
C GLY A 294 21.50 0.38 13.30
N ALA A 295 21.87 -0.13 12.11
CA ALA A 295 21.13 -1.20 11.44
C ALA A 295 21.15 -2.51 12.26
N GLY A 296 22.30 -2.86 12.84
CA GLY A 296 22.43 -4.00 13.75
C GLY A 296 21.57 -3.84 15.01
N ALA A 297 21.56 -2.66 15.63
CA ALA A 297 20.70 -2.38 16.78
C ALA A 297 19.21 -2.42 16.42
N ALA A 298 18.81 -1.87 15.28
CA ALA A 298 17.43 -1.95 14.78
C ALA A 298 17.02 -3.41 14.49
N GLY A 299 17.91 -4.19 13.89
CA GLY A 299 17.71 -5.63 13.67
C GLY A 299 17.57 -6.42 14.96
N ALA A 300 18.43 -6.15 15.95
CA ALA A 300 18.35 -6.77 17.27
C ALA A 300 17.04 -6.39 18.00
N LEU A 301 16.60 -5.13 17.90
CA LEU A 301 15.32 -4.69 18.44
C LEU A 301 14.14 -5.37 17.74
N ALA A 302 14.18 -5.49 16.41
CA ALA A 302 13.18 -6.22 15.64
C ALA A 302 13.09 -7.69 16.11
N LEU A 303 14.25 -8.36 16.22
CA LEU A 303 14.33 -9.75 16.68
C LEU A 303 13.86 -9.91 18.14
N GLY A 304 14.25 -8.99 19.03
CA GLY A 304 13.82 -9.00 20.42
C GLY A 304 12.31 -8.79 20.57
N THR A 305 11.75 -7.82 19.86
CA THR A 305 10.29 -7.57 19.85
C THR A 305 9.52 -8.73 19.24
N LEU A 306 10.05 -9.36 18.19
CA LEU A 306 9.52 -10.59 17.61
C LEU A 306 9.55 -11.75 18.60
N ALA A 307 10.67 -12.00 19.29
CA ALA A 307 10.77 -13.06 20.29
C ALA A 307 9.80 -12.87 21.47
N MET A 308 9.63 -11.62 21.93
CA MET A 308 8.73 -11.28 23.04
C MET A 308 7.25 -11.44 22.67
N THR A 309 6.86 -11.01 21.48
CA THR A 309 5.46 -11.05 21.03
C THR A 309 5.08 -12.40 20.42
N ALA A 310 6.04 -13.13 19.86
CA ALA A 310 5.83 -14.51 19.44
C ALA A 310 5.69 -15.49 20.62
N SER A 311 6.11 -15.08 21.83
CA SER A 311 5.83 -15.76 23.09
C SER A 311 4.41 -15.51 23.64
N GLY A 312 3.54 -14.89 22.84
CA GLY A 312 2.29 -14.27 23.25
C GLY A 312 1.08 -15.17 23.49
N THR A 313 1.13 -16.51 23.40
CA THR A 313 -0.12 -17.31 23.64
C THR A 313 -0.73 -17.05 25.03
N GLN A 314 0.08 -16.78 26.06
CA GLN A 314 -0.45 -16.43 27.39
C GLN A 314 -0.91 -14.96 27.50
N ALA A 315 -0.29 -14.03 26.79
CA ALA A 315 -0.71 -12.63 26.77
C ALA A 315 -1.98 -12.43 25.90
N ALA A 316 -2.05 -13.12 24.78
CA ALA A 316 -3.24 -13.27 23.95
C ALA A 316 -4.37 -13.93 24.74
N GLU A 317 -4.10 -14.97 25.54
CA GLU A 317 -5.12 -15.59 26.39
C GLU A 317 -5.60 -14.63 27.49
N ARG A 318 -4.68 -13.89 28.14
CA ARG A 318 -5.05 -12.86 29.14
C ARG A 318 -5.88 -11.72 28.52
N MET A 319 -5.55 -11.27 27.32
CA MET A 319 -6.35 -10.27 26.61
C MET A 319 -7.67 -10.85 26.10
N ARG A 320 -7.69 -12.09 25.61
CA ARG A 320 -8.91 -12.80 25.24
C ARG A 320 -9.86 -12.84 26.42
N ILE A 321 -9.41 -13.31 27.57
CA ILE A 321 -10.19 -13.33 28.81
C ILE A 321 -10.65 -11.93 29.19
N LYS A 322 -9.79 -10.90 29.16
CA LYS A 322 -10.20 -9.52 29.49
C LYS A 322 -11.25 -8.96 28.52
N VAL A 323 -11.12 -9.22 27.22
CA VAL A 323 -12.07 -8.76 26.20
C VAL A 323 -13.37 -9.56 26.31
N GLU A 324 -13.32 -10.87 26.51
CA GLU A 324 -14.47 -11.76 26.77
C GLU A 324 -15.23 -11.27 28.02
N THR A 325 -14.53 -10.96 29.11
CA THR A 325 -15.12 -10.40 30.33
C THR A 325 -15.70 -9.00 30.14
N ALA A 326 -15.04 -8.14 29.36
CA ALA A 326 -15.49 -6.76 29.14
C ALA A 326 -16.63 -6.64 28.12
N THR A 327 -16.73 -7.56 27.17
CA THR A 327 -17.70 -7.51 26.05
C THR A 327 -18.80 -8.56 26.14
N GLY A 328 -18.65 -9.58 26.99
CA GLY A 328 -19.57 -10.71 27.10
C GLY A 328 -19.57 -11.66 25.90
N VAL A 329 -18.66 -11.48 24.94
CA VAL A 329 -18.58 -12.26 23.69
C VAL A 329 -17.51 -13.35 23.84
N GLU A 330 -17.88 -14.63 23.72
CA GLU A 330 -16.96 -15.77 23.80
C GLU A 330 -16.16 -15.91 22.48
N ILE A 331 -14.92 -15.42 22.46
CA ILE A 331 -14.08 -15.31 21.25
C ILE A 331 -13.71 -16.70 20.71
N ALA A 332 -13.69 -17.72 21.57
CA ALA A 332 -13.42 -19.11 21.18
C ALA A 332 -14.46 -19.71 20.22
N ARG A 333 -15.73 -19.24 20.23
CA ARG A 333 -16.79 -19.75 19.34
C ARG A 333 -16.70 -19.22 17.90
N LEU A 334 -15.89 -18.20 17.66
CA LEU A 334 -15.76 -17.50 16.37
C LEU A 334 -14.79 -18.17 15.39
N ALA A 335 -14.44 -19.45 15.58
CA ALA A 335 -13.53 -20.17 14.71
C ALA A 335 -14.24 -21.22 13.83
N PRO A 336 -15.06 -20.86 12.81
CA PRO A 336 -15.61 -21.87 11.90
C PRO A 336 -14.65 -22.34 10.81
N VAL A 337 -13.46 -21.73 10.63
CA VAL A 337 -12.61 -22.03 9.46
C VAL A 337 -11.67 -23.22 9.68
N ALA A 338 -11.43 -23.64 10.92
CA ALA A 338 -10.59 -24.82 11.20
C ALA A 338 -11.29 -26.15 10.89
N ALA A 339 -12.63 -26.17 10.85
CA ALA A 339 -13.41 -27.38 10.59
C ALA A 339 -13.27 -27.90 9.15
N PHE A 340 -12.82 -27.07 8.19
CA PHE A 340 -12.63 -27.50 6.81
C PHE A 340 -11.36 -28.35 6.60
N HIS A 341 -10.40 -28.32 7.54
CA HIS A 341 -9.20 -29.17 7.48
C HIS A 341 -9.29 -30.44 8.33
N ALA A 342 -10.22 -30.50 9.29
CA ALA A 342 -10.42 -31.68 10.13
C ALA A 342 -11.27 -32.79 9.46
N ALA A 343 -12.00 -32.47 8.38
CA ALA A 343 -12.83 -33.44 7.65
C ALA A 343 -12.03 -34.38 6.71
N VAL A 344 -10.71 -34.20 6.61
CA VAL A 344 -9.81 -35.10 5.88
C VAL A 344 -8.72 -35.59 6.84
N ALA A 345 -9.12 -36.28 7.91
CA ALA A 345 -8.22 -37.21 8.55
C ALA A 345 -7.97 -38.35 7.53
N PRO A 346 -6.71 -38.71 7.20
CA PRO A 346 -6.47 -39.93 6.45
C PRO A 346 -6.96 -41.10 7.32
N ILE A 347 -7.89 -41.88 6.78
CA ILE A 347 -8.25 -43.18 7.34
C ILE A 347 -6.95 -43.97 7.44
N ALA A 348 -6.52 -44.28 8.66
CA ALA A 348 -5.39 -45.17 8.88
C ALA A 348 -5.70 -46.51 8.18
N PRO A 349 -4.84 -47.02 7.29
CA PRO A 349 -5.10 -48.29 6.64
C PRO A 349 -5.10 -49.38 7.70
N VAL A 350 -6.23 -50.08 7.81
CA VAL A 350 -6.31 -51.35 8.54
C VAL A 350 -5.39 -52.33 7.84
N ALA A 351 -4.38 -52.82 8.57
CA ALA A 351 -3.48 -53.86 8.09
C ALA A 351 -4.29 -55.14 7.83
N PRO A 352 -4.20 -55.77 6.64
CA PRO A 352 -4.80 -57.08 6.43
C PRO A 352 -3.95 -58.16 7.07
N ASP A 353 -4.59 -59.05 7.81
CA ASP A 353 -4.00 -60.28 8.35
C ASP A 353 -3.55 -61.19 7.20
N LEU A 354 -2.29 -61.64 7.27
CA LEU A 354 -1.71 -62.63 6.36
C LEU A 354 -2.08 -64.05 6.82
N PRO A 355 -2.62 -64.92 5.95
CA PRO A 355 -2.59 -66.36 6.17
C PRO A 355 -1.25 -66.94 5.71
N SER A 356 -0.71 -67.80 6.56
CA SER A 356 0.47 -68.61 6.33
C SER A 356 0.19 -69.75 5.33
N GLY A 357 1.07 -69.89 4.34
CA GLY A 357 1.37 -71.14 3.65
C GLY A 357 0.44 -71.52 2.49
N GLU A 358 0.99 -71.60 1.28
CA GLU A 358 1.06 -72.85 0.51
C GLU A 358 2.01 -72.68 -0.69
N ALA A 359 2.49 -73.82 -1.20
CA ALA A 359 3.68 -74.01 -2.02
C ALA A 359 3.74 -73.28 -3.38
N ALA A 360 4.98 -72.97 -3.79
CA ALA A 360 5.32 -72.45 -5.11
C ALA A 360 5.04 -73.46 -6.24
N PRO A 361 4.42 -73.05 -7.35
CA PRO A 361 4.50 -73.75 -8.61
C PRO A 361 5.52 -73.11 -9.57
N VAL A 362 6.08 -73.99 -10.38
CA VAL A 362 7.18 -73.83 -11.34
C VAL A 362 6.85 -72.85 -12.47
N VAL A 363 7.85 -72.05 -12.86
CA VAL A 363 7.84 -71.07 -13.96
C VAL A 363 7.98 -71.78 -15.32
N PRO A 364 7.10 -71.52 -16.31
CA PRO A 364 7.42 -71.78 -17.72
C PRO A 364 8.06 -70.56 -18.39
N ASP A 365 9.02 -70.82 -19.27
CA ASP A 365 9.83 -69.84 -20.00
C ASP A 365 9.04 -68.76 -20.76
N VAL A 366 9.57 -67.54 -20.70
CA VAL A 366 9.06 -66.33 -21.36
C VAL A 366 9.51 -66.32 -22.84
N PRO A 367 8.60 -66.18 -23.83
CA PRO A 367 9.02 -65.89 -25.19
C PRO A 367 9.47 -64.42 -25.34
N ALA A 368 10.56 -64.22 -26.08
CA ALA A 368 11.15 -62.91 -26.33
C ALA A 368 10.17 -61.92 -27.00
N VAL A 369 10.09 -60.72 -26.43
CA VAL A 369 9.29 -59.59 -26.92
C VAL A 369 10.01 -58.92 -28.10
N PRO A 370 9.33 -58.68 -29.25
CA PRO A 370 9.91 -58.00 -30.40
C PRO A 370 10.11 -56.48 -30.17
N PRO A 371 11.03 -55.83 -30.91
CA PRO A 371 11.40 -54.44 -30.68
C PRO A 371 10.29 -53.42 -30.97
N VAL A 372 10.28 -52.39 -30.14
CA VAL A 372 9.35 -51.26 -30.08
C VAL A 372 9.36 -50.41 -31.36
N PRO A 373 8.19 -50.08 -31.97
CA PRO A 373 8.12 -49.11 -33.06
C PRO A 373 8.38 -47.68 -32.58
N ALA A 374 9.05 -46.89 -33.42
CA ALA A 374 9.38 -45.49 -33.17
C ALA A 374 8.15 -44.61 -32.91
N ALA A 375 8.31 -43.64 -31.99
CA ALA A 375 7.27 -42.70 -31.57
C ALA A 375 6.79 -41.78 -32.72
N PRO A 376 5.48 -41.46 -32.79
CA PRO A 376 4.95 -40.51 -33.76
C PRO A 376 5.29 -39.06 -33.39
N THR A 377 5.51 -38.25 -34.42
CA THR A 377 5.69 -36.79 -34.34
C THR A 377 4.43 -36.07 -33.84
N PRO A 378 4.56 -34.93 -33.13
CA PRO A 378 3.43 -34.19 -32.57
C PRO A 378 2.53 -33.57 -33.66
N PRO A 379 1.23 -33.38 -33.41
CA PRO A 379 0.31 -32.79 -34.37
C PRO A 379 0.49 -31.27 -34.48
N GLU A 380 0.39 -30.78 -35.72
CA GLU A 380 0.23 -29.36 -36.04
C GLU A 380 -1.06 -28.81 -35.40
N THR A 381 -0.91 -27.72 -34.65
CA THR A 381 -2.03 -26.93 -34.14
C THR A 381 -2.70 -26.21 -35.31
N GLY A 382 -3.83 -26.75 -35.77
CA GLY A 382 -4.77 -26.03 -36.63
C GLY A 382 -5.37 -24.83 -35.89
N GLN A 383 -5.01 -23.62 -36.31
CA GLN A 383 -5.66 -22.39 -35.89
C GLN A 383 -6.16 -21.66 -37.14
N HIS A 384 -7.46 -21.80 -37.39
CA HIS A 384 -8.28 -20.98 -38.28
C HIS A 384 -9.54 -20.62 -37.45
N ASP A 385 -10.13 -19.44 -37.45
CA ASP A 385 -9.92 -18.25 -38.26
C ASP A 385 -10.68 -17.09 -37.60
N SER A 386 -10.19 -15.88 -37.79
CA SER A 386 -11.02 -14.76 -38.26
C SER A 386 -10.08 -13.62 -38.62
N ASN A 387 -9.13 -13.93 -39.49
CA ASN A 387 -8.23 -12.95 -40.04
C ASN A 387 -8.86 -12.42 -41.33
N HIS A 388 -9.48 -11.25 -41.27
CA HIS A 388 -10.18 -10.63 -42.39
C HIS A 388 -9.41 -9.36 -42.83
N VAL A 389 -9.25 -9.16 -44.14
CA VAL A 389 -8.71 -7.93 -44.74
C VAL A 389 -9.70 -7.43 -45.80
N VAL A 390 -10.13 -6.17 -45.67
CA VAL A 390 -10.94 -5.49 -46.70
C VAL A 390 -10.07 -4.44 -47.36
N VAL A 391 -9.91 -4.56 -48.67
CA VAL A 391 -9.19 -3.61 -49.52
C VAL A 391 -10.21 -2.83 -50.36
N VAL A 392 -10.14 -1.51 -50.32
CA VAL A 392 -10.96 -0.63 -51.14
C VAL A 392 -10.04 0.19 -52.04
N GLU A 393 -9.99 -0.16 -53.31
CA GLU A 393 -9.25 0.58 -54.33
C GLU A 393 -10.20 1.06 -55.42
N ASN A 394 -10.11 2.33 -55.80
CA ASN A 394 -10.94 2.96 -56.83
C ASN A 394 -12.46 2.73 -56.65
N GLY A 395 -12.92 2.69 -55.39
CA GLY A 395 -14.34 2.48 -55.04
C GLY A 395 -14.83 1.03 -55.10
N LYS A 396 -13.98 0.06 -55.48
CA LYS A 396 -14.33 -1.36 -55.47
C LYS A 396 -13.78 -2.03 -54.21
N ARG A 397 -14.67 -2.68 -53.46
CA ARG A 397 -14.35 -3.40 -52.21
C ARG A 397 -14.05 -4.87 -52.51
N THR A 398 -12.87 -5.33 -52.10
CA THR A 398 -12.44 -6.74 -52.20
C THR A 398 -12.12 -7.24 -50.79
N VAL A 399 -12.60 -8.45 -50.47
CA VAL A 399 -12.44 -9.05 -49.14
C VAL A 399 -11.57 -10.29 -49.27
N TYR A 400 -10.55 -10.39 -48.41
CA TYR A 400 -9.67 -11.55 -48.28
C TYR A 400 -9.82 -12.12 -46.87
N ASP A 401 -9.97 -13.44 -46.76
CA ASP A 401 -10.17 -14.14 -45.49
C ASP A 401 -9.10 -15.24 -45.28
N GLY A 402 -8.72 -15.46 -44.02
CA GLY A 402 -7.80 -16.52 -43.62
C GLY A 402 -6.43 -16.43 -44.27
N VAL A 403 -6.02 -17.50 -44.97
CA VAL A 403 -4.70 -17.62 -45.62
C VAL A 403 -4.48 -16.54 -46.68
N GLU A 404 -5.53 -16.13 -47.40
CA GLU A 404 -5.43 -15.07 -48.40
C GLU A 404 -5.22 -13.68 -47.77
N ALA A 405 -5.79 -13.46 -46.58
CA ALA A 405 -5.56 -12.24 -45.80
C ALA A 405 -4.10 -12.14 -45.33
N ASP A 406 -3.51 -13.25 -44.93
CA ASP A 406 -2.10 -13.31 -44.52
C ASP A 406 -1.14 -13.12 -45.70
N ALA A 407 -1.43 -13.76 -46.85
CA ALA A 407 -0.67 -13.56 -48.07
C ALA A 407 -0.74 -12.10 -48.56
N TRP A 408 -1.92 -11.46 -48.48
CA TRP A 408 -2.09 -10.06 -48.87
C TRP A 408 -1.27 -9.12 -47.97
N ARG A 409 -1.26 -9.32 -46.65
CA ARG A 409 -0.45 -8.51 -45.71
C ARG A 409 1.06 -8.72 -45.89
N ALA A 410 1.48 -9.95 -46.20
CA ALA A 410 2.89 -10.23 -46.49
C ALA A 410 3.36 -9.51 -47.75
N ALA A 411 2.48 -9.40 -48.76
CA ALA A 411 2.77 -8.67 -50.01
C ALA A 411 2.65 -7.14 -49.87
N HIS A 412 1.88 -6.64 -48.89
CA HIS A 412 1.62 -5.20 -48.68
C HIS A 412 1.95 -4.77 -47.24
N PRO A 413 3.23 -4.77 -46.85
CA PRO A 413 3.63 -4.33 -45.51
C PRO A 413 3.23 -2.87 -45.30
N LEU A 414 2.51 -2.60 -44.20
CA LEU A 414 2.16 -1.24 -43.81
C LEU A 414 3.47 -0.42 -43.68
N PRO A 415 3.53 0.81 -44.22
CA PRO A 415 4.68 1.66 -44.05
C PRO A 415 4.93 1.82 -42.54
N ALA A 416 6.12 1.46 -42.09
CA ALA A 416 6.51 1.65 -40.71
C ALA A 416 6.26 3.13 -40.36
N PRO A 417 5.53 3.45 -39.27
CA PRO A 417 5.35 4.83 -38.87
C PRO A 417 6.76 5.45 -38.76
N PRO A 418 6.97 6.67 -39.29
CA PRO A 418 8.28 7.29 -39.29
C PRO A 418 8.78 7.30 -37.84
N MET A 419 9.88 6.57 -37.60
CA MET A 419 10.58 6.64 -36.33
C MET A 419 10.94 8.12 -36.16
N PRO A 420 10.42 8.83 -35.14
CA PRO A 420 10.88 10.18 -34.88
C PRO A 420 12.41 10.10 -34.73
N PRO A 421 13.17 11.04 -35.33
CA PRO A 421 14.62 11.00 -35.25
C PRO A 421 15.00 10.85 -33.79
N VAL A 422 15.69 9.75 -33.46
CA VAL A 422 16.27 9.57 -32.14
C VAL A 422 17.18 10.78 -31.96
N PRO A 423 16.85 11.73 -31.05
CA PRO A 423 17.74 12.83 -30.80
C PRO A 423 19.08 12.20 -30.40
N PRO A 424 20.23 12.70 -30.91
CA PRO A 424 21.52 12.14 -30.55
C PRO A 424 21.56 12.04 -29.04
N SER A 425 21.79 10.81 -28.54
CA SER A 425 21.93 10.55 -27.12
C SER A 425 22.89 11.62 -26.59
N PRO A 426 22.45 12.53 -25.70
CA PRO A 426 23.37 13.51 -25.17
C PRO A 426 24.48 12.68 -24.54
N ALA A 427 25.69 12.83 -25.11
CA ALA A 427 26.88 12.15 -24.65
C ALA A 427 26.81 12.14 -23.14
N THR A 428 26.74 10.93 -22.56
CA THR A 428 26.57 10.72 -21.14
C THR A 428 27.85 11.24 -20.49
N LYS A 429 27.94 12.56 -20.35
CA LYS A 429 28.92 13.18 -19.48
C LYS A 429 28.59 12.57 -18.13
N PRO A 430 29.56 11.92 -17.45
CA PRO A 430 29.33 11.43 -16.12
C PRO A 430 28.71 12.58 -15.32
N VAL A 431 27.61 12.28 -14.63
CA VAL A 431 26.98 13.14 -13.62
C VAL A 431 28.09 13.92 -12.95
N MET A 432 28.06 15.24 -13.14
CA MET A 432 29.14 16.15 -12.79
C MET A 432 29.59 15.87 -11.36
N VAL A 433 30.73 15.19 -11.21
CA VAL A 433 31.38 14.98 -9.92
C VAL A 433 32.00 16.32 -9.57
N ILE A 434 31.21 17.22 -9.00
CA ILE A 434 31.74 18.48 -8.47
C ILE A 434 32.57 18.13 -7.24
N ARG A 435 33.90 18.21 -7.39
CA ARG A 435 34.86 17.97 -6.33
C ARG A 435 34.70 19.00 -5.20
N THR A 436 34.75 18.46 -3.99
CA THR A 436 34.94 19.02 -2.65
C THR A 436 35.08 20.55 -2.53
N GLY A 437 33.97 21.22 -2.23
CA GLY A 437 33.98 22.35 -1.29
C GLY A 437 33.55 21.88 0.10
N ASP A 438 33.77 22.70 1.12
CA ASP A 438 33.22 22.46 2.45
C ASP A 438 31.69 22.35 2.41
N VAL A 439 31.12 21.44 3.22
CA VAL A 439 29.67 21.33 3.40
C VAL A 439 29.14 22.69 3.86
N PRO A 440 28.20 23.32 3.13
CA PRO A 440 27.72 24.64 3.50
C PRO A 440 27.02 24.57 4.85
N GLN A 441 27.27 25.58 5.70
CA GLN A 441 26.50 25.73 6.93
C GLN A 441 25.07 26.14 6.54
N VAL A 442 24.08 25.39 7.01
CA VAL A 442 22.66 25.74 6.81
C VAL A 442 22.16 26.54 8.02
N VAL A 443 21.65 27.74 7.76
CA VAL A 443 21.10 28.64 8.77
C VAL A 443 19.65 28.94 8.44
N GLU A 444 18.78 28.88 9.44
CA GLU A 444 17.38 29.26 9.33
C GLU A 444 17.17 30.64 9.95
N ARG A 445 16.53 31.56 9.21
CA ARG A 445 16.14 32.88 9.72
C ARG A 445 14.95 33.45 8.96
N SER A 446 14.36 34.50 9.51
CA SER A 446 13.45 35.36 8.75
C SER A 446 14.27 36.22 7.79
N CYS A 447 13.90 36.22 6.51
CA CYS A 447 14.52 37.08 5.49
C CYS A 447 13.68 38.34 5.26
N ALA A 448 14.35 39.48 5.06
CA ALA A 448 13.67 40.74 4.78
C ALA A 448 13.00 40.74 3.39
N PRO A 449 11.95 41.55 3.17
CA PRO A 449 11.35 41.74 1.85
C PRO A 449 12.39 42.17 0.82
N GLY A 450 12.40 41.54 -0.37
CA GLY A 450 13.37 41.82 -1.44
C GLY A 450 14.78 41.25 -1.21
N GLU A 451 15.08 40.67 -0.05
CA GLU A 451 16.40 40.11 0.25
C GLU A 451 16.71 38.92 -0.68
N GLY A 452 17.86 39.00 -1.38
CA GLY A 452 18.23 38.03 -2.41
C GLY A 452 17.60 38.26 -3.79
N GLY A 453 17.02 39.46 -4.02
CA GLY A 453 16.50 39.95 -5.29
C GLY A 453 14.99 39.76 -5.49
N THR A 454 14.40 38.70 -4.92
CA THR A 454 12.97 38.40 -5.04
C THR A 454 12.47 37.62 -3.82
N ASP A 455 11.23 37.87 -3.39
CA ASP A 455 10.61 37.13 -2.28
C ASP A 455 10.21 35.67 -2.63
N SER A 456 10.30 35.29 -3.90
CA SER A 456 10.10 33.91 -4.36
C SER A 456 11.27 32.98 -4.03
N ARG A 457 12.45 33.52 -3.70
CA ARG A 457 13.64 32.72 -3.36
C ARG A 457 13.59 32.30 -1.90
N MET A 458 13.42 31.01 -1.66
CA MET A 458 13.36 30.45 -0.29
C MET A 458 14.72 30.08 0.28
N ILE A 459 15.71 29.88 -0.60
CA ILE A 459 17.09 29.56 -0.23
C ILE A 459 18.00 30.61 -0.83
N LEU A 460 18.87 31.19 0.01
CA LEU A 460 19.84 32.20 -0.37
C LEU A 460 21.24 31.70 -0.07
N MET A 461 22.18 31.90 -0.99
CA MET A 461 23.60 31.70 -0.73
C MET A 461 24.22 33.04 -0.35
N MET A 462 24.75 33.14 0.86
CA MET A 462 25.45 34.33 1.32
C MET A 462 26.94 34.04 1.52
N PRO A 463 27.83 34.95 1.05
CA PRO A 463 29.22 34.90 1.44
C PRO A 463 29.32 35.21 2.95
N ARG A 464 30.09 34.43 3.69
CA ARG A 464 30.47 34.75 5.06
C ARG A 464 31.96 35.09 5.09
N ASP A 465 32.30 36.05 5.94
CA ASP A 465 33.68 36.45 6.23
C ASP A 465 34.54 35.19 6.51
N GLY A 466 35.58 35.00 5.69
CA GLY A 466 36.43 33.81 5.64
C GLY A 466 35.83 32.60 4.90
N ASP A 467 35.92 32.57 3.57
CA ASP A 467 35.79 31.45 2.59
C ASP A 467 34.63 30.43 2.73
N LYS A 468 33.75 30.57 3.72
CA LYS A 468 32.67 29.62 4.01
C LYS A 468 31.35 30.15 3.49
N ARG A 469 30.78 29.45 2.52
CA ARG A 469 29.45 29.74 1.99
C ARG A 469 28.36 29.29 2.98
N VAL A 470 27.46 30.20 3.34
CA VAL A 470 26.32 29.92 4.20
C VAL A 470 25.06 29.80 3.35
N MET A 471 24.34 28.69 3.49
CA MET A 471 23.05 28.49 2.87
C MET A 471 21.96 28.90 3.85
N THR A 472 21.28 29.99 3.55
CA THR A 472 20.20 30.55 4.37
C THR A 472 18.85 30.08 3.88
N VAL A 473 18.07 29.44 4.75
CA VAL A 473 16.67 29.06 4.51
C VAL A 473 15.76 30.13 5.13
N CYS A 474 14.98 30.82 4.30
CA CYS A 474 14.07 31.88 4.71
C CYS A 474 12.79 31.28 5.30
N THR A 475 12.71 31.14 6.62
CA THR A 475 11.61 30.42 7.28
C THR A 475 10.26 31.09 7.07
N ASN A 476 10.22 32.42 7.10
CA ASN A 476 9.02 33.21 6.84
C ASN A 476 8.44 32.98 5.45
N ARG A 477 9.30 32.86 4.42
CA ARG A 477 8.89 32.58 3.03
C ARG A 477 8.36 31.15 2.88
N VAL A 478 8.99 30.19 3.56
CA VAL A 478 8.54 28.78 3.58
C VAL A 478 7.17 28.65 4.28
N ASP A 479 6.96 29.36 5.39
CA ASP A 479 5.70 29.37 6.12
C ASP A 479 4.58 30.03 5.30
N GLU A 480 4.86 31.15 4.63
CA GLU A 480 3.91 31.82 3.73
C GLU A 480 3.52 30.94 2.53
N MET A 481 4.49 30.25 1.90
CA MET A 481 4.19 29.27 0.85
C MET A 481 3.23 28.20 1.35
N ALA A 482 3.47 27.67 2.53
CA ALA A 482 2.64 26.62 3.10
C ALA A 482 1.23 27.10 3.42
N ARG A 483 1.09 28.33 3.92
CA ARG A 483 -0.21 28.98 4.14
C ARG A 483 -1.01 29.05 2.84
N ARG A 484 -0.39 29.49 1.75
CA ARG A 484 -1.03 29.55 0.42
C ARG A 484 -1.44 28.18 -0.11
N VAL A 485 -0.64 27.14 0.14
CA VAL A 485 -1.01 25.76 -0.24
C VAL A 485 -2.18 25.27 0.59
N ALA A 486 -2.20 25.55 1.89
CA ALA A 486 -3.31 25.20 2.78
C ALA A 486 -4.61 25.91 2.38
N GLU A 487 -4.56 27.20 2.09
CA GLU A 487 -5.71 27.98 1.61
C GLU A 487 -6.30 27.40 0.32
N ARG A 488 -5.45 27.01 -0.64
CA ARG A 488 -5.89 26.33 -1.87
C ARG A 488 -6.54 24.97 -1.59
N ALA A 489 -5.95 24.19 -0.69
CA ALA A 489 -6.49 22.88 -0.32
C ALA A 489 -7.87 23.01 0.36
N THR A 490 -8.06 24.03 1.20
CA THR A 490 -9.37 24.34 1.79
C THR A 490 -10.39 24.71 0.72
N ALA A 491 -10.03 25.58 -0.23
CA ALA A 491 -10.90 25.96 -1.34
C ALA A 491 -11.26 24.76 -2.24
N ASP A 492 -10.33 23.84 -2.48
CA ASP A 492 -10.59 22.60 -3.22
C ASP A 492 -11.49 21.63 -2.43
N ALA A 493 -11.31 21.53 -1.11
CA ALA A 493 -12.18 20.74 -0.24
C ALA A 493 -13.62 21.28 -0.20
N GLU A 494 -13.79 22.61 -0.16
CA GLU A 494 -15.11 23.27 -0.27
C GLU A 494 -15.78 22.97 -1.61
N ARG A 495 -15.00 22.97 -2.71
CA ARG A 495 -15.50 22.60 -4.04
C ARG A 495 -15.99 21.15 -4.09
N ILE A 496 -15.20 20.21 -3.56
CA ILE A 496 -15.56 18.79 -3.50
C ILE A 496 -16.79 18.57 -2.60
N ALA A 497 -16.91 19.31 -1.50
CA ALA A 497 -18.09 19.28 -0.64
C ALA A 497 -19.34 19.78 -1.39
N GLY A 498 -19.19 20.81 -2.24
CA GLY A 498 -20.23 21.25 -3.17
C GLY A 498 -20.64 20.15 -4.16
N ASP A 499 -19.68 19.47 -4.79
CA ASP A 499 -19.94 18.38 -5.74
C ASP A 499 -20.65 17.19 -5.07
N THR A 500 -20.31 16.86 -3.82
CA THR A 500 -20.97 15.80 -3.05
C THR A 500 -22.45 16.10 -2.81
N LYS A 501 -22.79 17.37 -2.52
CA LYS A 501 -24.19 17.80 -2.38
C LYS A 501 -24.95 17.69 -3.70
N HIS A 502 -24.31 17.97 -4.83
CA HIS A 502 -24.90 17.77 -6.15
C HIS A 502 -25.17 16.28 -6.44
N ILE A 503 -24.23 15.40 -6.11
CA ILE A 503 -24.37 13.94 -6.27
C ILE A 503 -25.52 13.41 -5.40
N GLU A 504 -25.62 13.85 -4.13
CA GLU A 504 -26.73 13.47 -3.24
C GLU A 504 -28.09 13.87 -3.84
N ARG A 505 -28.18 15.09 -4.36
CA ARG A 505 -29.40 15.61 -5.00
C ARG A 505 -29.78 14.80 -6.25
N ASP A 506 -28.81 14.49 -7.11
CA ASP A 506 -29.04 13.73 -8.32
C ASP A 506 -29.43 12.26 -8.01
N ALA A 507 -28.86 11.69 -6.95
CA ALA A 507 -29.27 10.37 -6.44
C ALA A 507 -30.72 10.38 -5.94
N LYS A 508 -31.16 11.40 -5.18
CA LYS A 508 -32.55 11.55 -4.73
C LYS A 508 -33.52 11.74 -5.90
N ARG A 509 -33.15 12.53 -6.92
CA ARG A 509 -33.93 12.67 -8.15
C ARG A 509 -34.07 11.35 -8.92
N THR A 510 -33.00 10.56 -8.97
CA THR A 510 -33.01 9.22 -9.58
C THR A 510 -33.90 8.26 -8.79
N ALA A 511 -33.84 8.29 -7.45
CA ALA A 511 -34.71 7.49 -6.59
C ALA A 511 -36.20 7.81 -6.81
N ILE A 512 -36.55 9.10 -6.91
CA ILE A 512 -37.92 9.53 -7.25
C ILE A 512 -38.37 8.95 -8.60
N ALA A 513 -37.51 8.99 -9.62
CA ALA A 513 -37.82 8.43 -10.94
C ALA A 513 -38.06 6.91 -10.88
N SER A 514 -37.24 6.17 -10.12
CA SER A 514 -37.44 4.73 -9.89
C SER A 514 -38.74 4.43 -9.15
N LEU A 515 -39.13 5.25 -8.18
CA LEU A 515 -40.41 5.11 -7.47
C LEU A 515 -41.61 5.33 -8.40
N TYR A 516 -41.53 6.28 -9.34
CA TYR A 516 -42.56 6.45 -10.38
C TYR A 516 -42.69 5.22 -11.30
N GLN A 517 -41.58 4.57 -11.65
CA GLN A 517 -41.60 3.33 -12.42
C GLN A 517 -42.21 2.17 -11.61
N ALA A 518 -41.83 2.03 -10.35
CA ALA A 518 -42.41 1.01 -9.45
C ALA A 518 -43.92 1.20 -9.28
N ARG A 519 -44.37 2.45 -9.13
CA ARG A 519 -45.79 2.83 -9.10
C ARG A 519 -46.52 2.38 -10.37
N ALA A 520 -45.97 2.66 -11.55
CA ALA A 520 -46.55 2.24 -12.83
C ALA A 520 -46.63 0.70 -12.96
N GLY A 521 -45.60 -0.01 -12.48
CA GLY A 521 -45.58 -1.47 -12.46
C GLY A 521 -46.66 -2.09 -11.56
N LEU A 522 -46.96 -1.49 -10.41
CA LEU A 522 -48.04 -1.94 -9.52
C LEU A 522 -49.43 -1.76 -10.16
N PHE A 523 -49.63 -0.71 -10.96
CA PHE A 523 -50.86 -0.55 -11.73
C PHE A 523 -51.01 -1.61 -12.82
N ALA A 524 -49.90 -2.06 -13.43
CA ALA A 524 -49.92 -3.11 -14.45
C ALA A 524 -50.06 -4.54 -13.88
N ASN A 525 -49.70 -4.77 -12.62
CA ASN A 525 -49.70 -6.10 -12.02
C ASN A 525 -51.13 -6.61 -11.75
N ARG A 526 -51.61 -7.60 -12.50
CA ARG A 526 -52.98 -8.15 -12.35
C ARG A 526 -53.16 -9.16 -11.21
N ALA A 527 -52.07 -9.59 -10.55
CA ALA A 527 -52.13 -10.57 -9.47
C ALA A 527 -52.49 -9.97 -8.09
N LEU A 528 -52.41 -8.65 -7.94
CA LEU A 528 -52.73 -7.95 -6.68
C LEU A 528 -54.22 -7.61 -6.59
N SER A 529 -54.81 -7.83 -5.42
CA SER A 529 -56.18 -7.36 -5.12
C SER A 529 -56.25 -5.83 -5.18
N ALA A 530 -57.46 -5.28 -5.37
CA ALA A 530 -57.65 -3.83 -5.45
C ALA A 530 -57.19 -3.10 -4.18
N GLU A 531 -57.37 -3.73 -3.01
CA GLU A 531 -56.97 -3.20 -1.71
C GLU A 531 -55.45 -3.23 -1.51
N GLN A 532 -54.80 -4.35 -1.83
CA GLN A 532 -53.34 -4.49 -1.76
C GLN A 532 -52.64 -3.48 -2.70
N ARG A 533 -53.20 -3.26 -3.88
CA ARG A 533 -52.69 -2.28 -4.85
C ARG A 533 -52.82 -0.85 -4.34
N ARG A 534 -53.95 -0.50 -3.71
CA ARG A 534 -54.15 0.84 -3.11
C ARG A 534 -53.17 1.10 -1.98
N LEU A 535 -52.98 0.14 -1.07
CA LEU A 535 -52.01 0.25 0.03
C LEU A 535 -50.57 0.39 -0.49
N ALA A 536 -50.17 -0.43 -1.47
CA ALA A 536 -48.83 -0.37 -2.03
C ALA A 536 -48.55 0.94 -2.79
N VAL A 537 -49.53 1.47 -3.54
CA VAL A 537 -49.40 2.78 -4.21
C VAL A 537 -49.36 3.92 -3.20
N SER A 538 -50.15 3.87 -2.13
CA SER A 538 -50.15 4.89 -1.07
C SER A 538 -48.76 5.01 -0.40
N GLY A 539 -48.11 3.88 -0.10
CA GLY A 539 -46.76 3.90 0.48
C GLY A 539 -45.70 4.46 -0.47
N ILE A 540 -45.83 4.23 -1.78
CA ILE A 540 -44.93 4.84 -2.78
C ILE A 540 -45.18 6.35 -2.91
N ASP A 541 -46.45 6.78 -2.91
CA ASP A 541 -46.81 8.20 -3.01
C ASP A 541 -46.33 9.00 -1.78
N GLU A 542 -46.33 8.39 -0.59
CA GLU A 542 -45.73 8.94 0.63
C GLU A 542 -44.20 9.10 0.48
N ALA A 543 -43.50 8.05 0.06
CA ALA A 543 -42.05 8.08 -0.14
C ALA A 543 -41.60 9.09 -1.22
N ILE A 544 -42.38 9.25 -2.31
CA ILE A 544 -42.13 10.27 -3.33
C ILE A 544 -42.29 11.68 -2.74
N THR A 545 -43.31 11.89 -1.90
CA THR A 545 -43.59 13.19 -1.27
C THR A 545 -42.48 13.58 -0.30
N GLU A 546 -42.02 12.65 0.52
CA GLU A 546 -40.90 12.84 1.44
C GLU A 546 -39.61 13.21 0.69
N LEU A 547 -39.21 12.41 -0.31
CA LEU A 547 -38.01 12.68 -1.09
C LEU A 547 -38.08 14.01 -1.86
N ARG A 548 -39.26 14.41 -2.33
CA ARG A 548 -39.46 15.74 -2.97
C ARG A 548 -39.33 16.89 -1.99
N ALA A 549 -39.88 16.75 -0.78
CA ALA A 549 -39.74 17.74 0.27
C ALA A 549 -38.26 17.91 0.68
N GLU A 550 -37.51 16.81 0.75
CA GLU A 550 -36.06 16.86 1.04
C GLU A 550 -35.23 17.53 -0.06
N VAL A 551 -35.61 17.34 -1.34
CA VAL A 551 -34.96 18.02 -2.47
C VAL A 551 -35.30 19.52 -2.47
N ALA A 552 -36.57 19.87 -2.22
CA ALA A 552 -37.06 21.25 -2.23
C ALA A 552 -36.60 22.07 -1.01
N ALA A 553 -36.45 21.48 0.17
CA ALA A 553 -35.94 22.16 1.37
C ALA A 553 -34.44 22.54 1.27
N ARG A 554 -33.77 22.14 0.20
CA ARG A 554 -32.33 22.33 -0.03
C ARG A 554 -32.02 23.16 -1.28
N ASP A 555 -33.03 23.54 -2.05
CA ASP A 555 -32.96 24.56 -3.12
C ASP A 555 -33.32 25.93 -2.51
#